data_AF-A0A4Q6BCT2-F1
#
_entry.id   AF-A0A4Q6BCT2-F1
#
_cell.length_a   1.000
_cell.length_b   1.000
_cell.length_c   1.000
_cell.angle_alpha   90.00
_cell.angle_beta   90.00
_cell.angle_gamma   90.00
#
_symmetry.space_group_name_H-M   'P 1'
#
loop_
_entity.id
_entity.type
_entity.pdbx_description
1 polymer ?
#
loop_
_entity_poly.entity_id
_entity_poly.type
_entity_poly.pdbx_seq_one_letter_code
_entity_poly.pdbx_strand_id
1 'polypeptide(L)' 'SGGIFSAADAAAKLAAGASLIEVWTGFIYEGPTIVKKISKGLS' A
#
# COMPACT_ATOMS: atom_id res chain seq x y z
N SER A 1 7.50 -10.72 4.31
CA SER A 1 6.74 -10.28 5.49
C SER A 1 7.14 -8.86 5.82
N GLY A 2 6.18 -7.94 5.84
CA GLY A 2 6.43 -6.51 6.03
C GLY A 2 5.35 -5.73 5.28
N GLY A 3 4.44 -5.11 6.02
CA GLY A 3 3.23 -4.49 5.49
C GLY A 3 3.50 -3.37 4.48
N ILE A 4 2.45 -2.94 3.79
CA ILE A 4 2.52 -1.84 2.83
C ILE A 4 2.38 -0.53 3.59
N PHE A 5 3.40 0.32 3.54
CA PHE A 5 3.42 1.62 4.21
C PHE A 5 3.42 2.78 3.21
N SER A 6 3.81 2.51 1.96
CA SER A 6 3.96 3.51 0.91
C SER A 6 3.36 3.07 -0.43
N ALA A 7 3.17 4.05 -1.33
CA ALA A 7 2.77 3.78 -2.70
C ALA A 7 3.83 2.97 -3.47
N ALA A 8 5.11 3.13 -3.14
CA ALA A 8 6.20 2.37 -3.77
C ALA A 8 6.14 0.88 -3.39
N ASP A 9 5.85 0.58 -2.12
CA ASP A 9 5.65 -0.82 -1.67
C ASP A 9 4.48 -1.46 -2.41
N ALA A 10 3.38 -0.71 -2.54
CA ALA A 10 2.20 -1.13 -3.28
C ALA A 10 2.53 -1.38 -4.77
N ALA A 11 3.24 -0.44 -5.41
CA ALA A 11 3.64 -0.55 -6.81
C ALA A 11 4.57 -1.73 -7.05
N ALA A 12 5.53 -1.99 -6.17
CA ALA A 12 6.43 -3.13 -6.26
C ALA A 12 5.67 -4.47 -6.18
N LYS A 13 4.64 -4.55 -5.34
CA LYS A 13 3.78 -5.74 -5.24
C LYS A 13 2.92 -5.94 -6.48
N LEU A 14 2.32 -4.86 -7.00
CA LEU A 14 1.56 -4.91 -8.24
C LEU A 14 2.45 -5.30 -9.44
N ALA A 15 3.65 -4.71 -9.55
CA ALA A 15 4.62 -5.02 -10.59
C ALA A 15 5.16 -6.47 -10.50
N ALA A 16 5.20 -7.04 -9.29
CA ALA A 16 5.50 -8.45 -9.09
C ALA A 16 4.36 -9.40 -9.52
N GLY A 17 3.26 -8.87 -10.07
CA GLY A 17 2.13 -9.63 -10.59
C GLY A 17 0.95 -9.77 -9.62
N ALA A 18 0.94 -9.03 -8.51
CA ALA A 18 -0.23 -9.00 -7.64
C ALA A 18 -1.39 -8.25 -8.30
N SER A 19 -2.56 -8.87 -8.38
CA SER A 19 -3.79 -8.21 -8.86
C SER A 19 -4.52 -7.42 -7.78
N LEU A 20 -4.23 -7.70 -6.51
CA LEU A 20 -4.80 -7.06 -5.34
C LEU A 20 -3.75 -6.99 -4.23
N ILE A 21 -3.78 -5.90 -3.45
CA ILE A 21 -2.95 -5.70 -2.29
C ILE A 21 -3.80 -5.28 -1.09
N GLU A 22 -3.41 -5.74 0.09
CA GLU A 22 -4.10 -5.46 1.35
C GLU A 22 -3.17 -4.76 2.32
N VAL A 23 -3.70 -3.77 3.05
CA VAL A 23 -2.94 -2.95 4.00
C VAL A 23 -3.58 -3.07 5.37
N TRP A 24 -2.92 -3.80 6.28
CA TRP A 24 -3.38 -3.97 7.66
C TRP A 24 -2.51 -3.21 8.66
N THR A 25 -1.25 -3.61 8.82
CA THR A 25 -0.32 -2.97 9.76
C THR A 25 -0.16 -1.49 9.47
N GLY A 26 0.03 -1.11 8.21
CA GLY A 26 0.10 0.30 7.81
C GLY A 26 -1.15 1.10 8.16
N PHE A 27 -2.34 0.51 8.06
CA PHE A 27 -3.59 1.17 8.43
C PHE A 27 -3.70 1.43 9.94
N ILE A 28 -3.24 0.48 10.77
CA ILE A 28 -3.25 0.64 12.22
C ILE A 28 -2.30 1.78 12.67
N TYR A 29 -1.12 1.92 12.04
CA TYR A 29 -0.12 2.92 12.44
C TYR A 29 -0.31 4.31 11.79
N GLU A 30 -0.65 4.38 10.50
CA GLU A 30 -0.79 5.63 9.75
C GLU A 30 -2.25 6.16 9.70
N GLY A 31 -3.18 5.35 10.21
CA GLY A 31 -4.61 5.62 10.14
C GLY A 31 -5.16 5.58 8.70
N PRO A 32 -6.42 6.00 8.51
CA PRO A 32 -7.13 5.89 7.23
C PRO A 32 -6.52 6.71 6.09
N THR A 33 -5.63 7.65 6.41
CA THR A 33 -4.97 8.51 5.39
C THR A 33 -4.03 7.73 4.48
N ILE A 34 -3.50 6.58 4.94
CA ILE A 34 -2.56 5.77 4.18
C ILE A 34 -3.15 5.29 2.85
N VAL A 35 -4.43 4.93 2.84
CA VAL A 35 -5.13 4.47 1.63
C VAL A 35 -5.10 5.57 0.58
N LYS A 36 -5.44 6.80 0.98
CA LYS A 36 -5.43 7.97 0.09
C LYS A 36 -4.02 8.33 -0.38
N LYS A 37 -3.00 8.19 0.47
CA LYS A 37 -1.58 8.39 0.09
C LYS A 37 -1.14 7.38 -0.97
N ILE A 38 -1.45 6.09 -0.74
CA ILE A 38 -1.10 4.99 -1.66
C ILE A 38 -1.81 5.16 -3.00
N SER A 39 -3.14 5.35 -3.00
CA SER A 39 -3.91 5.51 -4.23
C SER A 39 -3.40 6.68 -5.06
N LYS A 40 -3.11 7.83 -4.45
CA LYS A 40 -2.55 8.99 -5.15
C LYS A 40 -1.17 8.73 -5.76
N GLY A 41 -0.32 7.94 -5.10
CA GLY A 41 1.01 7.61 -5.61
C GLY A 41 1.01 6.51 -6.68
N LEU A 42 -0.12 5.83 -6.89
CA LEU A 42 -0.32 4.83 -7.95
C LEU A 42 -1.08 5.41 -9.17
N SER A 43 -1.59 6.65 -9.06
CA SER A 43 -2.33 7.33 -10.13
C SER A 43 -1.40 7.98 -11.15
#